data_AF-A0A0A2BHG9-F1
#
_entry.id   AF-A0A0A2BHG9-F1
#
_cell.length_a   1.000
_cell.length_b   1.000
_cell.length_c   1.000
_cell.angle_alpha   90.00
_cell.angle_beta   90.00
_cell.angle_gamma   90.00
#
_symmetry.space_group_name_H-M   'P 1'
#
loop_
_entity.id
_entity.type
_entity.pdbx_description
1 polymer ?
#
loop_
_entity_poly.entity_id
_entity_poly.type
_entity_poly.pdbx_seq_one_letter_code
_entity_poly.pdbx_strand_id
1 'polypeptide(L)' 'MIDKFTLEECKRDPKVLRAKIKSLAYAIEQSQKMIDESLMSAKSLTFLKRKVADSQQDLEILYLLK' A
#
# COMPACT_ATOMS: atom_id res chain seq x y z
N MET A 1 -1.87 -6.91 1.73
CA MET A 1 -1.40 -8.12 1.04
C MET A 1 -2.07 -8.18 -0.31
N ILE A 2 -1.30 -7.99 -1.37
CA ILE A 2 -1.78 -8.03 -2.74
C ILE A 2 -2.21 -9.47 -3.05
N ASP A 3 -3.44 -9.63 -3.54
CA ASP A 3 -3.93 -10.95 -3.90
C ASP A 3 -3.29 -11.45 -5.20
N LYS A 4 -3.31 -12.77 -5.38
CA LYS A 4 -2.69 -13.44 -6.53
C LYS A 4 -3.26 -12.95 -7.86
N PHE A 5 -4.56 -12.69 -7.94
CA PHE A 5 -5.19 -12.22 -9.17
C PHE A 5 -4.66 -10.84 -9.55
N THR A 6 -4.68 -9.88 -8.62
CA THR A 6 -4.15 -8.53 -8.84
C THR A 6 -2.66 -8.56 -9.23
N LEU A 7 -1.87 -9.45 -8.63
CA LEU A 7 -0.45 -9.60 -8.95
C LEU A 7 -0.24 -10.09 -10.39
N GLU A 8 -1.01 -11.08 -10.84
CA GLU A 8 -0.91 -11.58 -12.22
C GLU A 8 -1.34 -10.53 -13.25
N GLU A 9 -2.37 -9.74 -12.96
CA GLU A 9 -2.77 -8.63 -13.85
C GLU A 9 -1.68 -7.55 -13.94
N CYS A 10 -0.99 -7.25 -12.83
CA CYS A 10 0.16 -6.33 -12.84
C CYS A 10 1.34 -6.86 -13.68
N LYS A 11 1.58 -8.18 -13.69
CA LYS A 11 2.61 -8.80 -14.54
C LYS A 11 2.25 -8.75 -16.02
N ARG A 12 0.95 -8.84 -16.34
CA ARG A 12 0.43 -8.88 -17.73
C ARG A 12 0.37 -7.50 -18.38
N ASP A 13 0.00 -6.47 -17.63
CA ASP A 13 -0.17 -5.11 -18.16
C ASP A 13 0.65 -4.07 -17.38
N PRO A 14 1.73 -3.51 -17.98
CA PRO A 14 2.53 -2.44 -17.38
C PRO A 14 1.75 -1.17 -17.05
N LYS A 15 0.59 -0.92 -17.67
CA LYS A 15 -0.29 0.21 -17.30
C LYS A 15 -1.02 -0.09 -15.99
N VAL A 16 -1.52 -1.32 -15.82
CA VAL A 16 -2.15 -1.78 -14.57
C VAL A 16 -1.14 -1.71 -13.43
N LEU A 17 0.09 -2.19 -13.64
CA LEU A 17 1.18 -2.09 -12.66
C LEU A 17 1.43 -0.64 -12.23
N ARG A 18 1.62 0.27 -13.19
CA ARG A 18 1.88 1.70 -12.88
C ARG A 18 0.72 2.37 -12.16
N ALA A 19 -0.52 2.09 -12.58
CA ALA A 19 -1.72 2.60 -11.91
C ALA A 19 -1.80 2.09 -10.47
N LYS A 20 -1.48 0.81 -10.24
CA LYS A 20 -1.50 0.20 -8.91
C LYS A 20 -0.43 0.77 -7.99
N ILE A 21 0.82 0.92 -8.48
CA ILE A 21 1.91 1.56 -7.75
C ILE A 21 1.51 2.98 -7.32
N LYS A 22 1.00 3.79 -8.26
CA LYS A 22 0.59 5.19 -7.97
C LYS A 22 -0.52 5.24 -6.92
N SER A 23 -1.55 4.41 -7.07
CA SER A 23 -2.67 4.35 -6.14
C SER A 23 -2.24 3.92 -4.74
N LEU A 24 -1.41 2.88 -4.65
CA LEU A 24 -0.95 2.33 -3.38
C LEU A 24 0.01 3.29 -2.66
N ALA A 25 0.94 3.92 -3.39
CA ALA A 25 1.82 4.95 -2.85
C ALA A 25 1.04 6.13 -2.27
N TYR A 26 0.03 6.62 -3.00
CA TYR A 26 -0.84 7.69 -2.51
C TYR A 26 -1.60 7.27 -1.25
N ALA A 27 -2.18 6.07 -1.22
CA ALA A 27 -2.92 5.58 -0.06
C ALA A 27 -2.03 5.44 1.20
N ILE A 28 -0.78 4.99 1.03
CA ILE A 28 0.23 4.92 2.10
C ILE A 28 0.53 6.33 2.62
N GLU A 29 0.80 7.29 1.73
CA GLU A 29 1.09 8.67 2.10
C GLU A 29 -0.06 9.28 2.92
N GLN A 30 -1.30 9.13 2.46
CA GLN A 30 -2.47 9.64 3.18
C GLN A 30 -2.66 8.95 4.54
N SER A 31 -2.42 7.64 4.60
CA SER A 31 -2.51 6.89 5.86
C SER A 31 -1.43 7.32 6.85
N GLN A 32 -0.23 7.64 6.37
CA GLN A 32 0.86 8.13 7.21
C GLN A 32 0.55 9.52 7.76
N LYS A 33 0.07 10.45 6.93
CA LYS A 33 -0.41 11.76 7.39
C LYS A 33 -1.51 11.62 8.44
N MET A 34 -2.46 10.72 8.21
CA MET A 34 -3.51 10.43 9.18
C MET A 34 -2.94 9.86 10.49
N ILE A 35 -1.87 9.06 10.47
CA ILE A 35 -1.21 8.59 11.70
C ILE A 35 -0.56 9.76 12.44
N ASP A 36 0.13 10.64 11.71
CA ASP A 36 0.95 11.71 12.28
C ASP A 36 0.09 12.85 12.85
N GLU A 37 -1.06 13.11 12.24
CA GLU A 37 -2.01 14.16 12.64
C GLU A 37 -3.08 13.68 13.65
N SER A 38 -3.10 12.39 13.97
CA SER A 38 -4.22 11.77 14.68
C SER A 38 -4.06 11.74 16.21
N LEU A 39 -5.17 12.07 16.89
CA LEU A 39 -5.38 11.86 18.33
C LEU A 39 -6.02 10.49 18.65
N MET A 40 -5.89 9.51 17.75
CA MET A 40 -6.47 8.17 17.93
C MET A 40 -5.89 7.44 19.14
N SER A 41 -6.69 6.54 19.71
CA SER A 41 -6.21 5.62 20.74
C SER A 41 -5.01 4.80 20.25
N ALA A 42 -4.08 4.47 21.17
CA ALA A 42 -2.87 3.71 20.86
C ALA A 42 -3.16 2.38 20.14
N LYS A 43 -4.26 1.71 20.47
CA LYS A 43 -4.71 0.47 19.81
C LYS A 43 -5.06 0.70 18.34
N SER A 44 -5.84 1.73 18.04
CA SER A 44 -6.21 2.08 16.66
C SER A 44 -4.99 2.54 15.85
N LEU A 45 -4.08 3.29 16.48
CA LEU A 45 -2.83 3.73 15.86
C LEU A 45 -1.93 2.54 15.51
N THR A 46 -1.83 1.54 16.40
CA THR A 46 -1.03 0.33 16.20
C THR A 46 -1.56 -0.51 15.04
N PHE A 47 -2.88 -0.68 14.98
CA PHE A 47 -3.53 -1.39 13.88
C PHE A 47 -3.30 -0.70 12.53
N LEU A 48 -3.42 0.63 12.49
CA LEU A 48 -3.22 1.41 11.28
C LEU A 48 -1.76 1.36 10.81
N LYS A 49 -0.80 1.51 11.73
CA LYS A 49 0.65 1.37 11.43
C LYS A 49 0.97 0.01 10.82
N ARG A 50 0.39 -1.08 11.35
CA ARG A 50 0.57 -2.42 10.79
C ARG A 50 0.03 -2.53 9.35
N LYS A 51 -1.16 -1.98 9.09
CA LYS A 51 -1.72 -1.96 7.73
C LYS A 51 -0.87 -1.14 6.75
N VAL A 52 -0.29 -0.03 7.21
CA VAL A 52 0.63 0.78 6.39
C VAL A 52 1.88 -0.03 6.05
N ALA A 53 2.46 -0.73 7.03
CA ALA A 53 3.61 -1.60 6.81
C ALA A 53 3.31 -2.75 5.82
N ASP A 54 2.17 -3.42 5.96
CA ASP A 54 1.74 -4.47 5.02
C ASP A 54 1.57 -3.89 3.60
N SER A 55 1.07 -2.66 3.47
CA SER A 55 0.91 -1.98 2.18
C SER A 55 2.25 -1.55 1.58
N GLN A 56 3.23 -1.18 2.40
CA GLN A 56 4.59 -0.88 1.96
C GLN A 56 5.26 -2.13 1.36
N GLN A 57 5.11 -3.29 2.01
CA GLN A 57 5.59 -4.56 1.44
C GLN A 57 4.93 -4.88 0.09
N ASP A 58 3.61 -4.68 -0.03
CA ASP A 58 2.93 -4.86 -1.31
C ASP A 58 3.47 -3.91 -2.39
N LEU A 59 3.77 -2.66 -2.02
CA LEU A 59 4.34 -1.68 -2.93
C LEU A 59 5.76 -2.06 -3.38
N GLU A 60 6.58 -2.57 -2.47
CA GLU A 60 7.92 -3.10 -2.78
C GLU A 60 7.84 -4.24 -3.78
N ILE A 61 6.93 -5.21 -3.58
CA ILE A 61 6.69 -6.31 -4.51
C ILE A 61 6.35 -5.78 -5.91
N LEU A 62 5.47 -4.78 -6.00
CA LEU A 62 5.10 -4.17 -7.28
C LEU A 62 6.29 -3.45 -7.94
N TYR A 63 7.15 -2.77 -7.17
CA TYR A 63 8.35 -2.14 -7.72
C TYR A 63 9.37 -3.15 -8.26
N LEU A 64 9.43 -4.37 -7.70
CA LEU A 64 10.28 -5.44 -8.21
C LEU A 64 9.77 -6.03 -9.54
N LEU A 65 8.52 -5.77 -9.93
CA LEU A 65 7.95 -6.18 -11.22
C LEU A 65 8.17 -5.14 -12.34
N LYS A 66 8.67 -3.95 -12.01
CA LYS A 66 8.90 -2.86 -12.96
C LYS A 66 10.20 -3.06 -13.73
#